data_AF-A0A6P0Z2L8-F1
#
_entry.id   AF-A0A6P0Z2L8-F1
#
_cell.length_a   1.000
_cell.length_b   1.000
_cell.length_c   1.000
_cell.angle_alpha   90.00
_cell.angle_beta   90.00
_cell.angle_gamma   90.00
#
_symmetry.space_group_name_H-M   'P 1'
#
loop_
_entity.id
_entity.type
_entity.pdbx_description
1 polymer ?
#
loop_
_entity_poly.entity_id
_entity_poly.type
_entity_poly.pdbx_seq_one_letter_code
_entity_poly.pdbx_strand_id
1 'polypeptide(L)'
;TNKGKCDFVYLTTDYRLCLIETKYIDLEASGGTKRKRRNKHRNKVFEQVRSLKKIFCEHWGIADDCIDCSVFTTDPHLSQRGQELQVDAQFTSIIELIKWQGSLKETLYPDGEN
;
A
#
# COMPACT_ATOMS: atom_id res chain seq x y z
N THR A 1 -5.56 -10.39 -12.26
CA THR A 1 -5.56 -11.03 -13.59
C THR A 1 -4.26 -11.84 -13.76
N ASN A 2 -4.04 -12.49 -14.90
CA ASN A 2 -2.72 -13.05 -15.24
C ASN A 2 -1.64 -11.96 -15.46
N LYS A 3 -2.02 -10.67 -15.51
CA LYS A 3 -1.13 -9.52 -15.67
C LYS A 3 -0.66 -8.92 -14.34
N GLY A 4 -1.25 -9.32 -13.21
CA GLY A 4 -0.92 -8.80 -11.90
C GLY A 4 -2.10 -8.80 -10.94
N LYS A 5 -1.83 -8.45 -9.68
CA LYS A 5 -2.83 -8.23 -8.64
C LYS A 5 -2.51 -6.88 -7.99
N CYS A 6 -3.54 -6.05 -7.87
CA CYS A 6 -3.51 -4.83 -7.07
C CYS A 6 -4.26 -5.12 -5.77
N ASP A 7 -3.74 -4.68 -4.62
CA ASP A 7 -4.39 -4.93 -3.34
C ASP A 7 -5.76 -4.24 -3.27
N PHE A 8 -5.83 -2.97 -3.66
CA PHE A 8 -7.10 -2.25 -3.82
C PHE A 8 -7.14 -1.36 -5.05
N VAL A 9 -8.33 -1.28 -5.65
CA VAL A 9 -8.64 -0.35 -6.73
C VAL A 9 -9.88 0.43 -6.32
N TYR A 10 -9.76 1.76 -6.23
CA TYR A 10 -10.86 2.65 -5.87
C TYR A 10 -11.12 3.67 -6.97
N LEU A 11 -12.37 4.10 -7.09
CA LEU A 11 -12.75 5.28 -7.85
C LEU A 11 -12.82 6.46 -6.88
N THR A 12 -12.04 7.50 -7.12
CA THR A 12 -12.06 8.73 -6.33
C THR A 12 -13.29 9.57 -6.66
N THR A 13 -13.59 10.57 -5.82
CA THR A 13 -14.73 11.48 -6.02
C THR A 13 -14.62 12.33 -7.28
N ASP A 14 -13.41 12.55 -7.79
CA ASP A 14 -13.12 13.25 -9.04
C ASP A 14 -12.94 12.31 -10.24
N TYR A 15 -13.47 11.08 -10.14
CA TYR A 15 -13.51 10.08 -11.22
C TYR A 15 -12.14 9.60 -11.70
N ARG A 16 -11.14 9.61 -10.83
CA ARG A 16 -9.82 9.02 -11.07
C ARG A 16 -9.76 7.63 -10.45
N LEU A 17 -8.96 6.75 -11.03
CA LEU A 17 -8.67 5.47 -10.39
C LEU A 17 -7.51 5.64 -9.42
N CYS A 18 -7.68 5.19 -8.19
CA CYS A 18 -6.59 5.08 -7.22
C CYS A 18 -6.20 3.61 -7.05
N LEU A 19 -4.97 3.29 -7.47
CA LEU A 19 -4.37 1.97 -7.29
C LEU A 19 -3.57 1.96 -6.00
N ILE A 20 -3.93 1.09 -5.06
CA ILE A 20 -3.31 1.05 -3.74
C ILE A 20 -2.59 -0.28 -3.56
N GLU A 21 -1.29 -0.20 -3.22
CA GLU A 21 -0.50 -1.34 -2.75
C GLU A 21 -0.25 -1.24 -1.25
N THR A 22 -0.39 -2.34 -0.54
CA THR A 22 -0.09 -2.40 0.89
C THR A 22 1.26 -3.03 1.16
N LYS A 23 1.97 -2.51 2.17
CA LYS A 23 3.25 -3.08 2.57
C LYS A 23 3.49 -3.05 4.07
N TYR A 24 3.40 -4.23 4.68
CA TYR A 24 4.00 -4.45 5.99
C TYR A 24 5.52 -4.50 5.88
N ILE A 25 6.17 -3.70 6.71
CA ILE A 25 7.62 -3.70 6.90
C ILE A 25 7.89 -3.77 8.40
N ASP A 26 8.58 -4.84 8.79
CA ASP A 26 9.07 -5.03 10.15
C ASP A 26 10.30 -4.13 10.39
N LEU A 27 10.09 -3.11 11.22
CA LEU A 27 11.14 -2.16 11.61
C LEU A 27 11.97 -2.68 12.80
N GLU A 28 11.39 -3.53 13.64
CA GLU A 28 12.01 -4.08 14.84
C GLU A 28 13.06 -5.16 14.51
N ALA A 29 12.89 -5.86 13.39
CA ALA A 29 13.88 -6.81 12.92
C ALA A 29 15.24 -6.15 12.62
N SER A 30 16.24 -6.54 13.43
CA SER A 30 17.61 -6.05 13.36
C SER A 30 18.55 -7.02 12.61
N GLY A 31 19.77 -6.56 12.30
CA GLY A 31 20.78 -7.33 11.57
C GLY A 31 20.86 -7.04 10.06
N GLY A 32 22.02 -7.31 9.47
CA GLY A 32 22.35 -6.93 8.09
C GLY A 32 21.40 -7.51 7.04
N THR A 33 21.02 -8.78 7.18
CA THR A 33 20.08 -9.46 6.27
C THR A 33 18.69 -8.85 6.33
N LYS A 34 18.18 -8.56 7.54
CA LYS A 34 16.86 -7.93 7.72
C LYS A 34 16.84 -6.52 7.15
N ARG A 35 17.91 -5.73 7.38
CA ARG A 35 18.07 -4.39 6.78
C ARG A 35 18.08 -4.43 5.25
N LYS A 36 18.85 -5.34 4.63
CA LYS A 36 18.86 -5.53 3.16
C LYS A 36 17.48 -5.91 2.63
N ARG A 37 16.80 -6.85 3.30
CA ARG A 37 15.44 -7.27 2.94
C ARG A 37 14.44 -6.11 3.04
N ARG A 38 14.50 -5.30 4.10
CA ARG A 38 13.67 -4.09 4.27
C ARG A 38 13.89 -3.10 3.14
N ASN A 39 15.15 -2.78 2.80
CA ASN A 39 15.45 -1.89 1.67
C ASN A 39 14.93 -2.43 0.33
N LYS A 40 15.04 -3.75 0.10
CA LYS A 40 14.45 -4.38 -1.09
C LYS A 40 12.93 -4.23 -1.11
N HIS A 41 12.25 -4.45 0.02
CA HIS A 41 10.79 -4.28 0.11
C HIS A 41 10.37 -2.83 -0.12
N ARG A 42 11.13 -1.86 0.39
CA ARG A 42 10.89 -0.43 0.19
C ARG A 42 10.93 -0.04 -1.29
N ASN A 43 11.90 -0.53 -2.04
CA ASN A 43 11.98 -0.26 -3.48
C ASN A 43 10.86 -0.96 -4.25
N LYS A 44 10.63 -2.23 -3.92
CA LYS A 44 9.72 -3.09 -4.66
C LYS A 44 8.28 -2.57 -4.64
N VAL A 45 7.79 -2.01 -3.53
CA VAL A 45 6.37 -1.57 -3.46
C VAL A 45 6.06 -0.44 -4.45
N PHE A 46 6.96 0.53 -4.63
CA PHE A 46 6.75 1.60 -5.61
C PHE A 46 6.83 1.10 -7.06
N GLU A 47 7.74 0.16 -7.33
CA GLU A 47 7.81 -0.51 -8.64
C GLU A 47 6.52 -1.26 -8.95
N GLN A 48 5.94 -1.94 -7.95
CA GLN A 48 4.67 -2.67 -8.09
C GLN A 48 3.53 -1.74 -8.48
N VAL A 49 3.27 -0.68 -7.71
CA VAL A 49 2.13 0.22 -8.00
C VAL A 49 2.29 0.95 -9.34
N ARG A 50 3.51 1.37 -9.69
CA ARG A 50 3.80 1.99 -11.00
C ARG A 50 3.65 1.02 -12.16
N SER A 51 4.09 -0.23 -11.98
CA SER A 51 3.89 -1.27 -12.99
C SER A 51 2.41 -1.58 -13.19
N LEU A 52 1.61 -1.58 -12.12
CA LEU A 52 0.16 -1.76 -12.21
C LEU A 52 -0.48 -0.61 -12.98
N LYS A 53 -0.12 0.64 -12.70
CA LYS A 53 -0.57 1.80 -13.48
C LYS A 53 -0.31 1.63 -14.97
N LYS A 54 0.92 1.24 -15.36
CA LYS A 54 1.26 0.94 -16.76
C LYS A 54 0.36 -0.11 -17.38
N ILE A 55 0.13 -1.22 -16.67
CA ILE A 55 -0.77 -2.29 -17.13
C ILE A 55 -2.21 -1.78 -17.30
N PHE A 56 -2.68 -0.90 -16.40
CA PHE A 56 -3.99 -0.27 -16.52
C PHE A 56 -4.11 0.58 -17.78
N CYS A 57 -3.10 1.43 -18.03
CA CYS A 57 -3.04 2.25 -19.23
C CYS A 57 -2.99 1.40 -20.52
N GLU A 58 -2.09 0.41 -20.57
CA GLU A 58 -1.84 -0.40 -21.77
C GLU A 58 -3.01 -1.35 -22.09
N HIS A 59 -3.62 -1.95 -21.08
CA HIS A 59 -4.60 -3.01 -21.30
C HIS A 59 -6.04 -2.50 -21.42
N TRP A 60 -6.38 -1.44 -20.69
CA TRP A 60 -7.73 -0.86 -20.69
C TRP A 60 -7.80 0.52 -21.35
N GLY A 61 -6.67 1.08 -21.83
CA GLY A 61 -6.66 2.37 -22.52
C GLY A 61 -6.96 3.56 -21.63
N ILE A 62 -6.77 3.41 -20.32
CA ILE A 62 -7.04 4.49 -19.35
C ILE A 62 -5.88 5.48 -19.42
N ALA A 63 -6.20 6.78 -19.46
CA ALA A 63 -5.17 7.81 -19.53
C ALA A 63 -4.33 7.82 -18.23
N ASP A 64 -3.02 8.04 -18.37
CA ASP A 64 -2.08 8.02 -17.25
C ASP A 64 -2.45 9.05 -16.18
N ASP A 65 -2.91 10.22 -16.61
CA ASP A 65 -3.38 11.28 -15.74
C ASP A 65 -4.73 10.98 -15.11
N CYS A 66 -5.44 9.89 -15.45
CA CYS A 66 -6.65 9.44 -14.75
C CYS A 66 -6.35 8.40 -13.65
N ILE A 67 -5.08 8.04 -13.43
CA ILE A 67 -4.70 7.01 -12.45
C ILE A 67 -3.70 7.56 -11.43
N ASP A 68 -4.13 7.54 -10.17
CA ASP A 68 -3.30 7.80 -9.02
C ASP A 68 -2.70 6.51 -8.48
N CYS A 69 -1.46 6.60 -7.99
CA CYS A 69 -0.77 5.51 -7.34
C CYS A 69 -0.65 5.83 -5.86
N SER A 70 -1.03 4.86 -5.02
CA SER A 70 -0.91 4.98 -3.58
C SER A 70 -0.23 3.77 -2.94
N VAL A 71 0.45 3.99 -1.82
CA VAL A 71 1.05 2.95 -0.98
C VAL A 71 0.61 3.13 0.46
N PHE A 72 0.05 2.08 1.06
CA PHE A 72 -0.22 2.02 2.51
C PHE A 72 0.82 1.15 3.20
N THR A 73 1.48 1.64 4.24
CA THR A 73 2.61 0.91 4.82
C THR A 73 2.83 1.15 6.30
N THR A 74 3.59 0.26 6.93
CA THR A 74 4.09 0.41 8.31
C THR A 74 5.52 0.97 8.38
N ASP A 75 6.05 1.51 7.29
CA ASP A 75 7.36 2.17 7.27
C ASP A 75 7.24 3.68 6.98
N PRO A 76 7.57 4.56 7.95
CA PRO A 76 7.43 6.00 7.75
C PRO A 76 8.37 6.54 6.67
N HIS A 77 9.49 5.87 6.37
CA HIS A 77 10.40 6.30 5.31
C HIS A 77 9.79 6.19 3.91
N LEU A 78 8.81 5.30 3.73
CA LEU A 78 8.11 5.19 2.46
C LEU A 78 7.14 6.34 2.24
N SER A 79 6.51 6.86 3.31
CA SER A 79 5.63 8.03 3.19
C SER A 79 6.38 9.24 2.61
N GLN A 80 7.56 9.55 3.17
CA GLN A 80 8.40 10.64 2.68
C GLN A 80 8.84 10.43 1.22
N ARG A 81 9.29 9.22 0.88
CA ARG A 81 9.77 8.92 -0.47
C ARG A 81 8.65 8.89 -1.52
N GLY A 82 7.43 8.57 -1.14
CA GLY A 82 6.28 8.59 -2.06
C GLY A 82 6.10 9.96 -2.73
N GLN A 83 6.29 11.04 -1.95
CA GLN A 83 6.18 12.41 -2.44
C GLN A 83 7.16 12.70 -3.59
N GLU A 84 8.41 12.28 -3.47
CA GLU A 84 9.43 12.42 -4.53
C GLU A 84 9.08 11.63 -5.80
N LEU A 85 8.29 10.57 -5.64
CA LEU A 85 7.93 9.62 -6.68
C LEU A 85 6.53 9.86 -7.27
N GLN A 86 5.82 10.92 -6.86
CA GLN A 86 4.43 11.17 -7.24
C GLN A 86 3.52 9.97 -6.95
N VAL A 87 3.77 9.31 -5.81
CA VAL A 87 2.94 8.22 -5.28
C VAL A 87 2.48 8.68 -3.90
N ASP A 88 1.17 8.75 -3.67
CA ASP A 88 0.68 9.05 -2.33
C ASP A 88 1.04 7.90 -1.40
N ALA A 89 1.75 8.19 -0.32
CA ALA A 89 2.24 7.14 0.56
C ALA A 89 1.82 7.43 2.00
N GLN A 90 0.90 6.62 2.49
CA GLN A 90 0.30 6.73 3.80
C GLN A 90 0.94 5.72 4.76
N PHE A 91 1.25 6.18 5.96
CA PHE A 91 1.87 5.38 7.00
C PHE A 91 0.92 5.20 8.19
N THR A 92 0.88 3.98 8.72
CA THR A 92 0.34 3.71 10.05
C THR A 92 1.28 2.76 10.78
N SER A 93 1.51 2.98 12.08
CA SER A 93 2.34 2.08 12.87
C SER A 93 1.65 0.72 13.02
N ILE A 94 2.43 -0.35 13.23
CA ILE A 94 1.85 -1.67 13.51
C ILE A 94 1.01 -1.67 14.79
N ILE A 95 1.37 -0.82 15.77
CA ILE A 95 0.64 -0.67 17.03
C ILE A 95 -0.76 -0.08 16.77
N GLU A 96 -0.86 0.95 15.93
CA GLU A 96 -2.15 1.54 15.54
C GLU A 96 -2.99 0.54 14.76
N LEU A 97 -2.38 -0.20 13.83
CA LEU A 97 -3.08 -1.21 13.04
C LEU A 97 -3.66 -2.33 13.94
N ILE A 98 -2.89 -2.80 14.93
CA ILE A 98 -3.36 -3.78 15.92
C ILE A 98 -4.51 -3.21 16.75
N LYS A 99 -4.42 -1.95 17.19
CA LYS A 99 -5.50 -1.28 17.94
C LYS A 99 -6.78 -1.19 17.11
N TRP A 100 -6.69 -0.80 15.84
CA TRP A 100 -7.83 -0.75 14.93
C TRP A 100 -8.46 -2.12 14.70
N GLN A 101 -7.65 -3.16 14.55
CA GLN A 101 -8.15 -4.53 14.44
C GLN A 101 -8.86 -4.98 15.73
N GLY A 102 -8.32 -4.61 16.90
CA GLY A 102 -8.94 -4.89 18.20
C GLY A 102 -10.28 -4.19 18.37
N SER A 103 -10.36 -2.88 18.12
CA SER A 103 -11.61 -2.13 18.25
C SER A 103 -12.69 -2.59 17.27
N LEU A 104 -12.29 -3.03 16.06
CA LEU A 104 -13.22 -3.61 15.09
C LEU A 104 -13.78 -4.95 15.57
N LYS A 105 -12.97 -5.79 16.23
CA LYS A 105 -13.44 -7.05 16.81
C LYS A 105 -14.46 -6.79 17.92
N GLU A 106 -14.18 -5.86 18.82
CA GLU A 106 -15.11 -5.45 19.88
C GLU A 106 -16.42 -4.89 19.29
N THR A 107 -16.34 -4.15 18.19
CA THR A 107 -17.52 -3.57 17.52
C THR A 107 -18.35 -4.62 16.77
N LEU A 108 -17.70 -5.58 16.10
CA LEU A 108 -18.37 -6.58 15.25
C LEU A 108 -18.82 -7.81 16.04
N TYR A 109 -18.14 -8.13 17.13
CA TYR A 109 -18.38 -9.29 17.99
C TYR A 109 -18.38 -8.88 19.47
N PRO A 110 -19.39 -8.08 19.91
CA PRO A 110 -19.42 -7.56 21.28
C PRO A 110 -19.51 -8.65 22.35
N ASP A 111 -20.05 -9.82 22.00
CA ASP A 111 -20.24 -10.96 22.92
C ASP A 111 -19.14 -12.05 22.82
N GLY A 112 -18.09 -11.82 22.03
CA GLY A 112 -16.89 -12.67 22.02
C GLY A 112 -16.96 -13.99 21.23
N GLU A 113 -17.94 -14.18 20.35
CA GLU A 113 -18.00 -15.36 19.48
C GLU A 113 -17.12 -15.18 18.22
N ASN A 114 -16.14 -16.07 18.03
CA ASN A 114 -15.31 -16.19 16.82
C ASN A 114 -15.87 -17.25 15.87
#